data_AF-A0A525C4J2-F1
#
_entry.id   AF-A0A525C4J2-F1
#
_cell.length_a   1.000
_cell.length_b   1.000
_cell.length_c   1.000
_cell.angle_alpha   90.00
_cell.angle_beta   90.00
_cell.angle_gamma   90.00
#
_symmetry.space_group_name_H-M   'P 1'
#
loop_
_entity.id
_entity.type
_entity.pdbx_description
1 polymer ?
#
loop_
_entity_poly.entity_id
_entity_poly.type
_entity_poly.pdbx_seq_one_letter_code
_entity_poly.pdbx_strand_id
1 'polypeptide(L)'
;MKDENHRKFAIEIFRKYTLDQLNFKSYKVIDFDDDQYLPYPEWKNCVYVLRIGSNRDKHFSLTSIPNRNDRKEILYIGGHKSGKNTGRYNKLIKSAKDAEEFYRKNNYATNDMEFGHSVGSCLTTSLLDVGFSISDCTIDLIESGKMYDELELIIGYQETFHHLPPWNSLREGVCCYGAIHRR
;
A
#
# COMPACT_ATOMS: atom_id res chain seq x y z
N MET A 1 26.70 3.14 13.07
CA MET A 1 27.25 3.60 11.78
C MET A 1 26.69 2.88 10.54
N LYS A 2 26.31 1.60 10.59
CA LYS A 2 25.61 0.94 9.46
C LYS A 2 24.20 1.52 9.18
N ASP A 3 23.59 2.13 10.20
CA ASP A 3 22.21 2.61 10.21
C ASP A 3 21.99 3.90 9.39
N GLU A 4 22.85 4.90 9.56
CA GLU A 4 22.69 6.21 8.92
C GLU A 4 22.79 6.17 7.39
N ASN A 5 23.65 5.29 6.85
CA ASN A 5 23.79 5.12 5.40
C ASN A 5 22.58 4.41 4.78
N HIS A 6 22.02 3.41 5.47
CA HIS A 6 20.81 2.72 5.03
C HIS A 6 19.60 3.65 5.07
N ARG A 7 19.46 4.44 6.14
CA ARG A 7 18.44 5.50 6.25
C ARG A 7 18.53 6.53 5.12
N LYS A 8 19.72 7.05 4.83
CA LYS A 8 19.95 7.98 3.70
C LYS A 8 19.56 7.36 2.36
N PHE A 9 19.92 6.09 2.14
CA PHE A 9 19.56 5.35 0.95
C PHE A 9 18.03 5.20 0.82
N ALA A 10 17.34 4.80 1.88
CA ALA A 10 15.89 4.67 1.92
C ALA A 10 15.17 6.00 1.59
N ILE A 11 15.63 7.10 2.18
CA ILE A 11 15.12 8.45 1.88
C ILE A 11 15.34 8.79 0.39
N GLU A 12 16.51 8.48 -0.17
CA GLU A 12 16.81 8.74 -1.58
C GLU A 12 15.90 7.93 -2.52
N ILE A 13 15.70 6.64 -2.24
CA ILE A 13 14.81 5.78 -3.04
C ILE A 13 13.36 6.28 -2.98
N PHE A 14 12.85 6.61 -1.79
CA PHE A 14 11.51 7.15 -1.66
C PHE A 14 11.36 8.52 -2.34
N ARG A 15 12.39 9.38 -2.26
CA ARG A 15 12.43 10.63 -3.02
C ARG A 15 12.39 10.39 -4.53
N LYS A 16 13.14 9.41 -5.04
CA LYS A 16 13.08 9.04 -6.47
C LYS A 16 11.69 8.55 -6.85
N TYR A 17 11.01 7.77 -6.01
CA TYR A 17 9.63 7.35 -6.27
C TYR A 17 8.67 8.54 -6.34
N THR A 18 8.70 9.43 -5.34
CA THR A 18 7.80 10.60 -5.29
C THR A 18 8.03 11.60 -6.42
N LEU A 19 9.25 11.65 -6.98
CA LEU A 19 9.63 12.46 -8.14
C LEU A 19 9.47 11.76 -9.50
N ASP A 20 8.87 10.56 -9.53
CA ASP A 20 8.68 9.78 -10.75
C ASP A 20 9.99 9.40 -11.48
N GLN A 21 11.06 9.19 -10.71
CA GLN A 21 12.40 8.84 -11.18
C GLN A 21 12.73 7.34 -11.05
N LEU A 22 11.84 6.55 -10.46
CA LEU A 22 11.94 5.09 -10.48
C LEU A 22 11.24 4.51 -11.71
N ASN A 23 11.64 3.31 -12.13
CA ASN A 23 10.92 2.58 -13.17
C ASN A 23 9.68 1.92 -12.55
N PHE A 24 8.49 2.40 -12.89
CA PHE A 24 7.24 1.81 -12.43
C PHE A 24 6.11 1.95 -13.47
N LYS A 25 5.09 1.12 -13.32
CA LYS A 25 3.85 1.17 -14.12
C LYS A 25 2.67 1.42 -13.18
N SER A 26 1.82 2.38 -13.53
CA SER A 26 0.60 2.68 -12.78
C SER A 26 -0.62 2.06 -13.44
N TYR A 27 -1.50 1.50 -12.62
CA TYR A 27 -2.77 0.92 -13.06
C TYR A 27 -3.89 1.45 -12.18
N LYS A 28 -4.98 1.96 -12.78
CA LYS A 28 -6.18 2.31 -12.01
C LYS A 28 -6.92 1.03 -11.71
N VAL A 29 -7.40 0.86 -10.48
CA VAL A 29 -8.08 -0.38 -10.08
C VAL A 29 -9.41 -0.54 -10.82
N ILE A 30 -10.12 0.56 -11.11
CA ILE A 30 -11.37 0.53 -11.90
C ILE A 30 -11.23 -0.06 -13.31
N ASP A 31 -10.03 -0.01 -13.90
CA ASP A 31 -9.81 -0.52 -15.26
C ASP A 31 -9.78 -2.06 -15.31
N PHE A 32 -9.91 -2.74 -14.16
CA PHE A 32 -9.85 -4.20 -14.05
C PHE A 32 -11.13 -4.72 -13.40
N ASP A 33 -11.81 -5.65 -14.10
CA ASP A 33 -12.96 -6.36 -13.55
C ASP A 33 -12.57 -7.27 -12.37
N ASP A 34 -13.55 -7.83 -11.68
CA ASP A 34 -13.34 -8.61 -10.44
C ASP A 34 -12.56 -9.93 -10.68
N ASP A 35 -12.64 -10.47 -11.89
CA ASP A 35 -11.92 -11.67 -12.31
C ASP A 35 -10.63 -11.37 -13.10
N GLN A 36 -10.35 -10.10 -13.39
CA GLN A 36 -9.17 -9.71 -14.16
C GLN A 36 -7.99 -9.43 -13.22
N TYR A 37 -6.90 -10.15 -13.44
CA TYR A 37 -5.63 -9.88 -12.79
C TYR A 37 -4.86 -8.79 -13.52
N LEU A 38 -4.23 -7.90 -12.76
CA LEU A 38 -3.20 -7.04 -13.31
C LEU A 38 -2.10 -7.88 -13.96
N PRO A 39 -1.55 -7.41 -15.09
CA PRO A 39 -0.49 -8.13 -15.79
C PRO A 39 0.69 -8.34 -14.85
N TYR A 40 1.27 -9.54 -14.92
CA TYR A 40 2.53 -9.80 -14.23
C TYR A 40 3.65 -9.06 -14.96
N PRO A 41 4.30 -8.07 -14.33
CA PRO A 41 5.46 -7.46 -14.96
C PRO A 41 6.56 -8.51 -15.10
N GLU A 42 7.33 -8.42 -16.19
CA GLU A 42 8.48 -9.30 -16.48
C GLU A 42 9.62 -9.15 -15.45
N TRP A 43 9.51 -8.19 -14.54
CA TRP A 43 10.46 -7.94 -13.48
C TRP A 43 10.47 -9.09 -12.47
N LYS A 44 11.67 -9.62 -12.24
CA LYS A 44 11.90 -10.63 -11.20
C LYS A 44 11.53 -10.11 -9.81
N ASN A 45 11.79 -8.84 -9.57
CA ASN A 45 11.56 -8.18 -8.30
C ASN A 45 10.63 -6.97 -8.46
N CYS A 46 9.59 -6.91 -7.62
CA CYS A 46 8.54 -5.91 -7.69
C CYS A 46 8.12 -5.48 -6.28
N VAL A 47 8.10 -4.16 -6.06
CA VAL A 47 7.38 -3.52 -4.96
C VAL A 47 6.10 -2.93 -5.54
N TYR A 48 5.03 -2.84 -4.77
CA TYR A 48 3.80 -2.22 -5.19
C TYR A 48 3.31 -1.21 -4.16
N VAL A 49 2.73 -0.11 -4.65
CA VAL A 49 2.21 0.98 -3.83
C VAL A 49 0.75 1.20 -4.21
N LEU A 50 -0.14 1.06 -3.23
CA LEU A 50 -1.54 1.46 -3.36
C LEU A 50 -1.68 2.91 -2.88
N ARG A 51 -2.28 3.73 -3.71
CA ARG A 51 -2.58 5.14 -3.41
C ARG A 51 -3.97 5.51 -3.87
N ILE A 52 -4.52 6.57 -3.29
CA ILE A 52 -5.79 7.11 -3.79
C ILE A 52 -5.55 7.65 -5.21
N GLY A 53 -6.43 7.29 -6.15
CA GLY A 53 -6.37 7.78 -7.52
C GLY A 53 -6.75 9.26 -7.59
N SER A 54 -6.40 9.92 -8.69
CA SER A 54 -6.58 11.36 -8.88
C SER A 54 -8.01 11.80 -9.29
N ASN A 55 -9.03 10.97 -9.06
CA ASN A 55 -10.42 11.26 -9.47
C ASN A 55 -11.13 12.27 -8.53
N ARG A 56 -12.14 12.95 -9.11
CA ARG A 56 -12.84 14.17 -8.64
C ARG A 56 -13.57 14.02 -7.30
N ASP A 57 -13.74 15.16 -6.61
CA ASP A 57 -14.58 15.42 -5.43
C ASP A 57 -14.69 14.27 -4.42
N LYS A 58 -13.56 13.93 -3.81
CA LYS A 58 -13.53 13.02 -2.67
C LYS A 58 -14.11 13.69 -1.43
N HIS A 59 -14.85 12.94 -0.63
CA HIS A 59 -15.26 13.40 0.70
C HIS A 59 -14.03 13.81 1.52
N PHE A 60 -14.10 14.91 2.27
CA PHE A 60 -12.96 15.44 3.03
C PHE A 60 -12.30 14.38 3.93
N SER A 61 -13.11 13.53 4.57
CA SER A 61 -12.60 12.42 5.39
C SER A 61 -11.68 11.48 4.61
N LEU A 62 -11.95 11.21 3.32
CA LEU A 62 -11.11 10.36 2.48
C LEU A 62 -9.77 11.01 2.15
N THR A 63 -9.80 12.31 1.82
CA THR A 63 -8.57 13.10 1.57
C THR A 63 -7.70 13.26 2.83
N SER A 64 -8.25 12.98 4.01
CA SER A 64 -7.53 13.06 5.28
C SER A 64 -6.85 11.76 5.71
N ILE A 65 -7.06 10.66 4.98
CA ILE A 65 -6.49 9.34 5.31
C ILE A 65 -4.97 9.33 5.02
N PRO A 66 -4.50 9.69 3.82
CA PRO A 66 -3.06 9.84 3.58
C PRO A 66 -2.53 11.05 4.36
N ASN A 67 -1.21 11.14 4.49
CA ASN A 67 -0.63 12.37 5.03
C ASN A 67 -0.97 13.56 4.15
N ARG A 68 -1.36 14.69 4.73
CA ARG A 68 -1.65 15.93 3.97
C ARG A 68 -0.47 16.43 3.14
N ASN A 69 0.76 16.12 3.55
CA ASN A 69 1.99 16.47 2.82
C ASN A 69 2.42 15.39 1.82
N ASP A 70 1.78 14.22 1.82
CA ASP A 70 2.03 13.17 0.85
C ASP A 70 1.27 13.44 -0.46
N ARG A 71 1.98 14.03 -1.41
CA ARG A 71 1.45 14.35 -2.75
C ARG A 71 1.05 13.12 -3.56
N LYS A 72 1.57 11.93 -3.22
CA LYS A 72 1.22 10.68 -3.90
C LYS A 72 -0.03 10.04 -3.28
N GLU A 73 -0.55 10.54 -2.15
CA GLU A 73 -1.73 10.01 -1.45
C GLU A 73 -1.64 8.50 -1.15
N ILE A 74 -0.49 8.04 -0.66
CA ILE A 74 -0.17 6.64 -0.42
C ILE A 74 -0.98 6.09 0.75
N LEU A 75 -1.59 4.94 0.53
CA LEU A 75 -2.32 4.18 1.54
C LEU A 75 -1.51 2.99 2.05
N TYR A 76 -0.83 2.30 1.14
CA TYR A 76 -0.12 1.06 1.44
C TYR A 76 1.10 0.87 0.54
N ILE A 77 2.19 0.38 1.11
CA ILE A 77 3.40 -0.09 0.41
C ILE A 77 3.57 -1.57 0.73
N GLY A 78 3.71 -2.40 -0.29
CA GLY A 78 3.88 -3.83 -0.12
C GLY A 78 4.83 -4.46 -1.13
N GLY A 79 5.33 -5.63 -0.77
CA GLY A 79 6.25 -6.44 -1.55
C GLY A 79 6.46 -7.78 -0.86
N HIS A 80 7.59 -8.41 -1.15
CA HIS A 80 8.05 -9.60 -0.44
C HIS A 80 9.43 -9.29 0.16
N LYS A 81 9.78 -9.90 1.31
CA LYS A 81 11.12 -9.76 1.93
C LYS A 81 12.28 -10.13 1.01
N SER A 82 12.01 -10.82 -0.10
CA SER A 82 13.00 -11.21 -1.11
C SER A 82 12.96 -10.32 -2.36
N GLY A 83 12.11 -9.28 -2.36
CA GLY A 83 11.79 -8.45 -3.51
C GLY A 83 11.01 -9.15 -4.62
N LYS A 84 10.84 -10.48 -4.58
CA LYS A 84 10.29 -11.27 -5.70
C LYS A 84 8.85 -10.88 -6.05
N ASN A 85 8.56 -10.81 -7.34
CA ASN A 85 7.20 -10.71 -7.84
C ASN A 85 6.44 -12.03 -7.60
N THR A 86 5.45 -12.01 -6.71
CA THR A 86 4.58 -13.16 -6.41
C THR A 86 3.12 -12.93 -6.79
N GLY A 87 2.81 -11.81 -7.46
CA GLY A 87 1.41 -11.41 -7.71
C GLY A 87 0.64 -11.01 -6.45
N ARG A 88 1.30 -10.75 -5.31
CA ARG A 88 0.63 -10.38 -4.05
C ARG A 88 -0.25 -9.12 -4.18
N TYR A 89 0.09 -8.20 -5.08
CA TYR A 89 -0.73 -7.04 -5.39
C TYR A 89 -2.11 -7.42 -5.95
N ASN A 90 -2.21 -8.50 -6.75
CA ASN A 90 -3.49 -9.02 -7.23
C ASN A 90 -4.32 -9.57 -6.08
N LYS A 91 -3.68 -10.25 -5.12
CA LYS A 91 -4.34 -10.71 -3.90
C LYS A 91 -4.87 -9.53 -3.07
N LEU A 92 -4.08 -8.46 -2.95
CA LEU A 92 -4.50 -7.22 -2.28
C LEU A 92 -5.76 -6.63 -2.92
N ILE A 93 -5.75 -6.46 -4.25
CA ILE A 93 -6.90 -5.86 -4.97
C ILE A 93 -8.14 -6.72 -4.81
N LYS A 94 -8.01 -8.03 -5.02
CA LYS A 94 -9.11 -8.97 -4.86
C LYS A 94 -9.70 -8.89 -3.44
N SER A 95 -8.86 -8.95 -2.42
CA SER A 95 -9.31 -8.88 -1.02
C SER A 95 -9.99 -7.56 -0.66
N ALA A 96 -9.56 -6.44 -1.25
CA ALA A 96 -10.20 -5.15 -1.05
C ALA A 96 -11.57 -5.08 -1.77
N LYS A 97 -11.67 -5.63 -2.99
CA LYS A 97 -12.95 -5.77 -3.71
C LYS A 97 -13.93 -6.66 -2.98
N ASP A 98 -13.48 -7.83 -2.50
CA ASP A 98 -14.30 -8.77 -1.73
C ASP A 98 -14.86 -8.11 -0.45
N ALA A 99 -14.04 -7.32 0.25
CA ALA A 99 -14.46 -6.59 1.45
C ALA A 99 -15.47 -5.47 1.13
N GLU A 100 -15.27 -4.72 0.03
CA GLU A 100 -16.23 -3.71 -0.42
C GLU A 100 -17.55 -4.34 -0.88
N GLU A 101 -17.51 -5.47 -1.60
CA GLU A 101 -18.70 -6.20 -2.03
C GLU A 101 -19.46 -6.76 -0.81
N PHE A 102 -18.75 -7.30 0.17
CA PHE A 102 -19.34 -7.75 1.43
C PHE A 102 -20.11 -6.61 2.11
N TYR A 103 -19.49 -5.44 2.23
CA TYR A 103 -20.13 -4.27 2.79
C TYR A 103 -21.36 -3.85 1.98
N ARG A 104 -21.30 -3.80 0.64
CA ARG A 104 -22.46 -3.46 -0.20
C ARG A 104 -23.64 -4.42 -0.02
N LYS A 105 -23.36 -5.70 0.25
CA LYS A 105 -24.40 -6.72 0.48
C LYS A 105 -25.01 -6.64 1.89
N ASN A 106 -24.21 -6.29 2.89
CA ASN A 106 -24.57 -6.44 4.30
C ASN A 106 -24.73 -5.11 5.07
N ASN A 107 -24.30 -3.99 4.50
CA ASN A 107 -24.18 -2.66 5.11
C ASN A 107 -23.30 -2.61 6.38
N TYR A 108 -22.33 -3.51 6.50
CA TYR A 108 -21.27 -3.45 7.51
C TYR A 108 -20.00 -4.12 7.02
N ALA A 109 -18.84 -3.65 7.51
CA ALA A 109 -17.56 -4.32 7.34
C ALA A 109 -17.23 -5.18 8.57
N THR A 110 -16.54 -6.29 8.34
CA THR A 110 -16.05 -7.19 9.40
C THR A 110 -14.54 -7.18 9.42
N ASN A 111 -13.97 -6.51 10.43
CA ASN A 111 -12.52 -6.43 10.60
C ASN A 111 -11.89 -7.80 10.92
N ASP A 112 -12.69 -8.75 11.44
CA ASP A 112 -12.26 -10.11 11.81
C ASP A 112 -12.38 -11.14 10.67
N MET A 113 -12.93 -10.76 9.51
CA MET A 113 -12.89 -11.66 8.35
C MET A 113 -11.48 -11.69 7.77
N GLU A 114 -10.96 -12.89 7.58
CA GLU A 114 -9.73 -13.12 6.82
C GLU A 114 -9.99 -12.91 5.32
N PHE A 115 -10.09 -11.65 4.90
CA PHE A 115 -9.90 -11.34 3.49
C PHE A 115 -8.47 -11.74 3.14
N GLY A 116 -8.25 -12.38 1.99
CA GLY A 116 -6.96 -12.99 1.62
C GLY A 116 -5.73 -12.07 1.70
N HIS A 117 -5.90 -10.77 1.94
CA HIS A 117 -4.89 -9.79 2.24
C HIS A 117 -5.35 -8.87 3.38
N SER A 118 -4.43 -8.48 4.28
CA SER A 118 -4.72 -7.65 5.46
C SER A 118 -5.31 -6.26 5.16
N VAL A 119 -5.13 -5.78 3.93
CA VAL A 119 -5.72 -4.51 3.47
C VAL A 119 -7.24 -4.61 3.38
N GLY A 120 -7.82 -5.77 3.09
CA GLY A 120 -9.27 -5.96 3.10
C GLY A 120 -9.87 -5.63 4.47
N SER A 121 -9.22 -6.06 5.54
CA SER A 121 -9.61 -5.76 6.93
C SER A 121 -9.41 -4.29 7.35
N CYS A 122 -8.76 -3.48 6.51
CA CYS A 122 -8.61 -2.03 6.75
C CYS A 122 -9.83 -1.23 6.25
N LEU A 123 -10.70 -1.84 5.43
CA LEU A 123 -11.89 -1.21 4.88
C LEU A 123 -13.04 -1.28 5.89
N THR A 124 -13.09 -0.31 6.80
CA THR A 124 -14.11 -0.26 7.86
C THR A 124 -15.45 0.25 7.34
N THR A 125 -16.54 -0.06 8.07
CA THR A 125 -17.90 0.44 7.78
C THR A 125 -17.88 1.97 7.59
N SER A 126 -17.27 2.70 8.52
CA SER A 126 -17.21 4.17 8.46
C SER A 126 -16.45 4.70 7.25
N LEU A 127 -15.43 3.98 6.77
CA LEU A 127 -14.68 4.37 5.58
C LEU A 127 -15.52 4.20 4.31
N LEU A 128 -16.25 3.09 4.23
CA LEU A 128 -17.11 2.74 3.10
C LEU A 128 -18.39 3.60 3.09
N ASP A 129 -18.96 3.91 4.26
CA ASP A 129 -20.10 4.82 4.44
C ASP A 129 -19.82 6.23 3.90
N VAL A 130 -18.60 6.75 4.11
CA VAL A 130 -18.21 8.08 3.60
C VAL A 130 -17.81 8.06 2.12
N GLY A 131 -17.99 6.93 1.43
CA GLY A 131 -17.84 6.80 -0.01
C GLY A 131 -16.45 6.38 -0.49
N PHE A 132 -15.62 5.75 0.36
CA PHE A 132 -14.40 5.12 -0.15
C PHE A 132 -14.74 3.95 -1.08
N SER A 133 -14.05 3.87 -2.23
CA SER A 133 -14.07 2.69 -3.09
C SER A 133 -12.67 2.30 -3.50
N ILE A 134 -12.36 1.00 -3.50
CA ILE A 134 -11.06 0.51 -3.99
C ILE A 134 -10.89 0.80 -5.48
N SER A 135 -11.99 0.88 -6.23
CA SER A 135 -11.97 1.21 -7.66
C SER A 135 -11.39 2.60 -7.93
N ASP A 136 -11.51 3.53 -6.98
CA ASP A 136 -10.93 4.87 -7.08
C ASP A 136 -9.43 4.91 -6.76
N CYS A 137 -8.82 3.78 -6.40
CA CYS A 137 -7.38 3.69 -6.14
C CYS A 137 -6.56 3.47 -7.42
N THR A 138 -5.28 3.81 -7.30
CA THR A 138 -4.24 3.48 -8.27
C THR A 138 -3.20 2.61 -7.60
N ILE A 139 -2.71 1.61 -8.33
CA ILE A 139 -1.59 0.78 -7.90
C ILE A 139 -0.38 1.01 -8.81
N ASP A 140 0.73 1.37 -8.20
CA ASP A 140 2.01 1.49 -8.87
C ASP A 140 2.80 0.20 -8.65
N LEU A 141 3.23 -0.45 -9.73
CA LEU A 141 4.17 -1.58 -9.69
C LEU A 141 5.56 -1.06 -10.00
N ILE A 142 6.47 -1.14 -9.04
CA ILE A 142 7.82 -0.58 -9.09
C ILE A 142 8.84 -1.71 -9.29
N GLU A 143 9.67 -1.61 -10.33
CA GLU A 143 10.81 -2.50 -10.50
C GLU A 143 11.84 -2.20 -9.41
N SER A 144 12.15 -3.17 -8.55
CA SER A 144 13.06 -2.94 -7.41
C SER A 144 14.47 -3.51 -7.61
N GLY A 145 14.64 -4.39 -8.60
CA GLY A 145 15.92 -5.06 -8.87
C GLY A 145 16.50 -5.74 -7.62
N LYS A 146 17.83 -5.75 -7.50
CA LYS A 146 18.56 -6.17 -6.28
C LYS A 146 18.89 -5.01 -5.33
N MET A 147 18.50 -3.77 -5.68
CA MET A 147 19.00 -2.57 -5.02
C MET A 147 18.13 -2.16 -3.83
N TYR A 148 16.83 -2.41 -3.86
CA TYR A 148 15.90 -2.11 -2.77
C TYR A 148 14.69 -3.04 -2.79
N ASP A 149 13.94 -3.08 -1.69
CA ASP A 149 12.68 -3.81 -1.55
C ASP A 149 11.58 -2.96 -0.86
N GLU A 150 10.54 -3.60 -0.31
CA GLU A 150 9.44 -2.91 0.36
C GLU A 150 9.91 -2.08 1.57
N LEU A 151 10.96 -2.54 2.26
CA LEU A 151 11.44 -1.97 3.51
C LEU A 151 12.07 -0.60 3.27
N GLU A 152 12.89 -0.42 2.23
CA GLU A 152 13.49 0.88 1.92
C GLU A 152 12.44 1.94 1.59
N LEU A 153 11.36 1.56 0.88
CA LEU A 153 10.27 2.49 0.59
C LEU A 153 9.45 2.83 1.84
N ILE A 154 9.21 1.87 2.74
CA ILE A 154 8.54 2.11 4.02
C ILE A 154 9.38 3.01 4.93
N ILE A 155 10.68 2.72 5.08
CA ILE A 155 11.61 3.55 5.86
C ILE A 155 11.67 4.96 5.25
N GLY A 156 11.83 5.08 3.94
CA GLY A 156 11.89 6.39 3.28
C GLY A 156 10.61 7.21 3.47
N TYR A 157 9.43 6.57 3.42
CA TYR A 157 8.15 7.22 3.74
C TYR A 157 8.13 7.69 5.20
N GLN A 158 8.48 6.81 6.14
CA GLN A 158 8.49 7.10 7.57
C GLN A 158 9.47 8.21 7.93
N GLU A 159 10.63 8.27 7.30
CA GLU A 159 11.62 9.32 7.50
C GLU A 159 11.16 10.67 6.92
N THR A 160 10.44 10.63 5.80
CA THR A 160 9.95 11.83 5.12
C THR A 160 8.78 12.47 5.86
N PHE A 161 7.87 11.66 6.42
CA PHE A 161 6.64 12.16 7.00
C PHE A 161 6.43 11.82 8.48
N HIS A 162 7.37 11.14 9.13
CA HIS A 162 7.36 10.77 10.55
C HIS A 162 6.20 9.86 10.99
N HIS A 163 5.60 9.10 10.06
CA HIS A 163 4.58 8.09 10.33
C HIS A 163 4.61 7.02 9.23
N LEU A 164 4.02 5.85 9.46
CA LEU A 164 3.88 4.80 8.44
C LEU A 164 2.72 5.13 7.48
N PRO A 165 2.71 4.59 6.25
CA PRO A 165 1.51 4.66 5.42
C PRO A 165 0.30 4.10 6.19
N PRO A 166 -0.90 4.67 6.00
CA PRO A 166 -2.08 4.39 6.84
C PRO A 166 -2.34 2.89 7.06
N TRP A 167 -2.24 2.07 6.01
CA TRP A 167 -2.55 0.64 6.08
C TRP A 167 -1.32 -0.25 6.29
N ASN A 168 -0.12 0.33 6.35
CA ASN A 168 1.07 -0.35 6.87
C ASN A 168 1.12 -0.34 8.40
N SER A 169 0.43 0.61 9.06
CA SER A 169 0.38 0.75 10.52
C SER A 169 -0.40 -0.37 11.24
N LEU A 170 -1.31 -1.04 10.52
CA LEU A 170 -2.13 -2.16 11.01
C LEU A 170 -1.48 -3.54 10.78
N ARG A 171 -0.35 -3.61 10.05
CA ARG A 171 0.54 -4.77 10.12
C ARG A 171 1.04 -4.76 11.57
N GLU A 172 0.54 -5.67 12.41
CA GLU A 172 0.91 -5.87 13.82
C GLU A 172 2.20 -5.13 14.14
N GLY A 173 2.09 -4.06 14.92
CA GLY A 173 3.21 -3.17 15.22
C GLY A 173 4.29 -3.85 16.06
N VAL A 174 4.97 -4.89 15.57
CA VAL A 174 6.12 -5.54 16.18
C VAL A 174 6.88 -6.31 15.08
N CYS A 175 7.93 -5.71 14.52
CA CYS A 175 9.14 -6.47 14.11
C CYS A 175 10.35 -5.61 13.74
N CYS A 176 10.35 -4.29 13.99
CA CYS A 176 11.57 -3.50 13.77
C CYS A 176 12.20 -2.90 15.03
N TYR A 177 11.56 -2.89 16.21
CA TYR A 177 12.20 -2.28 17.41
C TYR A 177 11.74 -2.81 18.79
N GLY A 178 11.32 -4.08 18.92
CA GLY A 178 10.91 -4.58 20.26
C GLY A 178 10.70 -6.08 20.38
N ALA A 179 11.79 -6.84 20.50
CA ALA A 179 11.77 -8.16 21.15
C ALA A 179 13.13 -8.46 21.78
N ILE A 180 13.63 -7.52 22.59
CA ILE A 180 14.44 -7.86 23.76
C ILE A 180 13.48 -7.70 24.94
N HIS A 181 13.24 -8.80 25.64
CA HIS A 181 12.37 -8.97 26.81
C HIS A 181 10.89 -9.27 26.53
N ARG A 182 10.56 -10.56 26.47
CA ARG A 182 9.80 -11.24 27.53
C ARG A 182 10.04 -12.77 27.43
N ARG A 183 9.93 -13.40 28.59
CA ARG A 183 10.47 -14.70 29.01
C ARG A 183 9.98 -15.89 28.19
#